data_AF-A0AAW9T6K4-F1
#
_entry.id   AF-A0AAW9T6K4-F1
#
_cell.length_a   1.000
_cell.length_b   1.000
_cell.length_c   1.000
_cell.angle_alpha   90.00
_cell.angle_beta   90.00
_cell.angle_gamma   90.00
#
_symmetry.space_group_name_H-M   'P 1'
#
loop_
_entity.id
_entity.type
_entity.pdbx_description
1 polymer ?
#
loop_
_entity_poly.entity_id
_entity_poly.type
_entity_poly.pdbx_seq_one_letter_code
_entity_poly.pdbx_strand_id
1 'polypeptide(L)'
;MVRCNKPNVRLSECLECKSSTLQESDVYEQGTYPVYGANGIVGYLDNYNTESEAVYIIKDGSGVGTVSYVTGKCSATGTLNTLQEKDGYSLQYFYYLLKVFNFEPYKTGMAIPHIYFKDYGNALFFCPSYTEQLQYARLFFAIDSKLSAEQNIKTNISLQKQYLLREMFI
;
A
#
# COMPACT_ATOMS: atom_id res chain seq x y z
N MET A 1 -21.44 21.21 -6.48
CA MET A 1 -21.90 20.17 -7.45
C MET A 1 -20.99 18.97 -7.30
N VAL A 2 -21.48 17.89 -6.68
CA VAL A 2 -20.78 16.60 -6.70
C VAL A 2 -20.92 16.08 -8.12
N ARG A 3 -19.83 16.01 -8.89
CA ARG A 3 -19.86 15.32 -10.17
C ARG A 3 -20.11 13.84 -9.87
N CYS A 4 -21.34 13.36 -10.08
CA CYS A 4 -21.62 11.93 -10.09
C CYS A 4 -21.03 11.34 -11.36
N ASN A 5 -19.71 11.12 -11.34
CA ASN A 5 -19.01 10.51 -12.46
C ASN A 5 -19.47 9.05 -12.60
N LYS A 6 -19.85 8.65 -13.81
CA LYS A 6 -20.29 7.28 -14.09
C LYS A 6 -19.08 6.34 -14.06
N PRO A 7 -19.17 5.16 -13.41
CA PRO A 7 -18.14 4.13 -13.52
C PRO A 7 -17.86 3.80 -14.99
N ASN A 8 -16.58 3.73 -15.36
CA ASN A 8 -16.15 3.61 -16.76
C ASN A 8 -15.07 2.56 -17.00
N VAL A 9 -14.41 2.03 -15.96
CA VAL A 9 -13.35 1.02 -16.09
C VAL A 9 -13.35 0.04 -14.92
N ARG A 10 -12.77 -1.15 -15.12
CA ARG A 10 -12.47 -2.11 -14.06
C ARG A 10 -11.03 -2.00 -13.55
N LEU A 11 -10.77 -2.48 -12.34
CA LEU A 11 -9.43 -2.44 -11.74
C LEU A 11 -8.44 -3.28 -12.55
N SER A 12 -8.88 -4.43 -13.05
CA SER A 12 -8.10 -5.33 -13.91
C SER A 12 -7.77 -4.75 -15.28
N GLU A 13 -8.48 -3.72 -15.73
CA GLU A 13 -8.15 -2.98 -16.96
C GLU A 13 -7.01 -1.99 -16.71
N CYS A 14 -6.88 -1.47 -15.48
CA CYS A 14 -5.93 -0.41 -15.14
C CYS A 14 -4.63 -0.93 -14.48
N LEU A 15 -4.72 -2.06 -13.76
CA LEU A 15 -3.63 -2.62 -12.97
C LEU A 15 -3.35 -4.07 -13.37
N GLU A 16 -2.09 -4.46 -13.30
CA GLU A 16 -1.63 -5.84 -13.34
C GLU A 16 -1.31 -6.32 -11.91
N CYS A 17 -1.69 -7.55 -11.57
CA CYS A 17 -1.42 -8.13 -10.25
C CYS A 17 -0.48 -9.32 -10.38
N LYS A 18 0.56 -9.32 -9.56
CA LYS A 18 1.50 -10.42 -9.38
C LYS A 18 1.47 -10.89 -7.93
N SER A 19 1.73 -12.16 -7.72
CA SER A 19 1.84 -12.76 -6.39
C SER A 19 3.17 -13.51 -6.30
N SER A 20 3.77 -13.50 -5.11
CA SER A 20 5.00 -14.23 -4.84
C SER A 20 4.70 -15.59 -4.19
N THR A 21 5.64 -16.52 -4.25
CA THR A 21 5.63 -17.75 -3.44
C THR A 21 6.57 -17.67 -2.24
N LEU A 22 7.28 -16.54 -2.08
CA LEU A 22 8.27 -16.32 -1.03
C LEU A 22 7.62 -16.36 0.36
N GLN A 23 8.17 -17.18 1.26
CA GLN A 23 7.70 -17.29 2.64
C GLN A 23 8.59 -16.47 3.58
N GLU A 24 8.06 -16.16 4.76
CA GLU A 24 8.85 -15.48 5.82
C GLU A 24 10.00 -16.35 6.34
N SER A 25 9.96 -17.67 6.13
CA SER A 25 11.08 -18.56 6.44
C SER A 25 12.24 -18.45 5.45
N ASP A 26 12.01 -17.85 4.29
CA ASP A 26 12.97 -17.82 3.18
C ASP A 26 13.81 -16.53 3.16
N VAL A 27 13.59 -15.63 4.12
CA VAL A 27 14.27 -14.33 4.20
C VAL A 27 15.33 -14.32 5.29
N TYR A 28 16.29 -13.41 5.17
CA TYR A 28 17.40 -13.28 6.11
C TYR A 28 17.29 -12.01 6.95
N GLU A 29 17.93 -11.98 8.12
CA GLU A 29 18.03 -10.75 8.94
C GLU A 29 18.86 -9.65 8.27
N GLN A 30 19.77 -10.03 7.37
CA GLN A 30 20.66 -9.12 6.64
C GLN A 30 20.58 -9.39 5.14
N GLY A 31 20.66 -8.33 4.34
CA GLY A 31 20.66 -8.39 2.89
C GLY A 31 20.49 -7.00 2.29
N THR A 32 20.51 -6.92 0.97
CA THR A 32 20.51 -5.63 0.27
C THR A 32 19.10 -5.03 0.13
N TYR A 33 18.08 -5.86 -0.12
CA TYR A 33 16.74 -5.41 -0.47
C TYR A 33 15.70 -5.90 0.54
N PRO A 34 14.78 -5.04 1.00
CA PRO A 34 13.76 -5.42 1.97
C PRO A 34 12.70 -6.32 1.35
N VAL A 35 12.23 -7.28 2.16
CA VAL A 35 11.06 -8.11 1.87
C VAL A 35 9.91 -7.69 2.77
N TYR A 36 8.78 -7.36 2.15
CA TYR A 36 7.56 -6.97 2.84
C TYR A 36 6.62 -8.17 3.00
N GLY A 37 6.07 -8.31 4.20
CA GLY A 37 4.93 -9.18 4.52
C GLY A 37 3.74 -8.37 5.03
N ALA A 38 2.78 -9.06 5.65
CA ALA A 38 1.54 -8.45 6.14
C ALA A 38 1.78 -7.38 7.23
N ASN A 39 2.89 -7.46 7.96
CA ASN A 39 3.20 -6.58 9.08
C ASN A 39 4.39 -5.63 8.80
N GLY A 40 4.70 -5.37 7.53
CA GLY A 40 5.85 -4.55 7.13
C GLY A 40 7.05 -5.40 6.72
N ILE A 41 8.27 -4.92 6.97
CA ILE A 41 9.49 -5.62 6.57
C ILE A 41 9.68 -6.85 7.46
N VAL A 42 9.81 -8.02 6.84
CA VAL A 42 9.98 -9.32 7.52
C VAL A 42 11.41 -9.86 7.41
N GLY A 43 12.23 -9.27 6.55
CA GLY A 43 13.63 -9.62 6.35
C GLY A 43 14.17 -9.05 5.05
N TYR A 44 15.27 -9.60 4.57
CA TYR A 44 16.02 -9.08 3.43
C TYR A 44 16.48 -10.21 2.49
N LEU A 45 16.71 -9.83 1.23
CA LEU A 45 17.26 -10.67 0.17
C LEU A 45 18.25 -9.84 -0.67
N ASP A 46 19.15 -10.52 -1.39
CA ASP A 46 20.05 -9.86 -2.37
C ASP A 46 19.47 -9.80 -3.78
N ASN A 47 18.27 -10.34 -3.97
CA ASN A 47 17.45 -10.17 -5.17
C ASN A 47 16.15 -9.43 -4.86
N TYR A 48 15.46 -8.97 -5.90
CA TYR A 48 14.21 -8.22 -5.78
C TYR A 48 13.21 -8.63 -6.87
N ASN A 49 11.93 -8.57 -6.54
CA ASN A 49 10.83 -8.82 -7.48
C ASN A 49 10.12 -7.54 -7.92
N THR A 50 10.33 -6.45 -7.20
CA THR A 50 9.85 -5.10 -7.51
C THR A 50 11.06 -4.21 -7.73
N GLU A 51 11.14 -3.55 -8.88
CA GLU A 51 12.29 -2.71 -9.24
C GLU A 51 12.13 -1.25 -8.86
N SER A 52 10.96 -0.68 -9.14
CA SER A 52 10.66 0.74 -8.96
C SER A 52 9.60 0.91 -7.87
N GLU A 53 8.39 1.32 -8.22
CA GLU A 53 7.28 1.46 -7.30
C GLU A 53 6.30 0.30 -7.45
N ALA A 54 5.55 0.02 -6.39
CA ALA A 54 4.47 -0.95 -6.39
C ALA A 54 3.43 -0.60 -5.33
N VAL A 55 2.21 -1.07 -5.56
CA VAL A 55 1.19 -1.12 -4.51
C VAL A 55 1.10 -2.54 -3.97
N TYR A 56 1.34 -2.70 -2.67
CA TYR A 56 1.17 -3.97 -1.98
C TYR A 56 -0.17 -4.02 -1.27
N ILE A 57 -0.90 -5.12 -1.44
CA ILE A 57 -2.16 -5.37 -0.76
C ILE A 57 -2.05 -6.69 0.01
N ILE A 58 -2.35 -6.67 1.31
CA ILE A 58 -2.46 -7.90 2.09
C ILE A 58 -3.64 -8.72 1.54
N LYS A 59 -3.34 -9.90 1.01
CA LYS A 59 -4.35 -10.78 0.41
C LYS A 59 -4.80 -11.92 1.31
N ASP A 60 -4.02 -12.26 2.33
CA ASP A 60 -4.29 -13.34 3.28
C ASP A 60 -4.01 -12.88 4.72
N GLY A 61 -4.89 -13.21 5.67
CA GLY A 61 -4.70 -12.93 7.10
C GLY A 61 -5.53 -11.76 7.64
N SER A 62 -5.39 -11.43 8.93
CA SER A 62 -6.25 -10.44 9.60
C SER A 62 -6.21 -9.04 8.98
N GLY A 63 -5.11 -8.68 8.32
CA GLY A 63 -4.91 -7.38 7.67
C GLY A 63 -5.45 -7.27 6.24
N VAL A 64 -6.21 -8.26 5.74
CA VAL A 64 -6.68 -8.30 4.34
C VAL A 64 -7.30 -6.99 3.88
N GLY A 65 -6.84 -6.53 2.71
CA GLY A 65 -7.25 -5.26 2.10
C GLY A 65 -6.42 -4.06 2.54
N THR A 66 -5.49 -4.21 3.48
CA THR A 66 -4.53 -3.15 3.82
C THR A 66 -3.60 -2.89 2.65
N VAL A 67 -3.44 -1.62 2.30
CA VAL A 67 -2.71 -1.17 1.11
C VAL A 67 -1.46 -0.38 1.54
N SER A 68 -0.31 -0.71 0.95
CA SER A 68 0.95 -0.01 1.14
C SER A 68 1.53 0.44 -0.20
N TYR A 69 2.12 1.63 -0.23
CA TYR A 69 2.92 2.10 -1.36
C TYR A 69 4.38 1.85 -1.06
N VAL A 70 5.08 1.17 -1.96
CA VAL A 70 6.52 0.93 -1.84
C VAL A 70 7.25 1.53 -3.03
N THR A 71 8.49 1.94 -2.78
CA THR A 71 9.37 2.53 -3.78
C THR A 71 10.77 1.94 -3.63
N GLY A 72 11.45 1.76 -4.76
CA GLY A 72 12.76 1.14 -4.82
C GLY A 72 12.71 -0.38 -4.87
N LYS A 73 13.91 -0.95 -5.00
CA LYS A 73 14.10 -2.39 -5.15
C LYS A 73 13.70 -3.13 -3.88
N CYS A 74 12.68 -3.98 -3.97
CA CYS A 74 12.15 -4.73 -2.84
C CYS A 74 11.41 -5.99 -3.31
N SER A 75 10.97 -6.80 -2.35
CA SER A 75 10.19 -8.02 -2.60
C SER A 75 8.97 -8.08 -1.70
N ALA A 76 8.01 -8.91 -2.07
CA ALA A 76 6.81 -9.19 -1.30
C ALA A 76 6.75 -10.69 -1.01
N THR A 77 6.27 -11.06 0.19
CA THR A 77 5.94 -12.45 0.51
C THR A 77 4.64 -12.87 -0.17
N GLY A 78 4.34 -14.17 -0.12
CA GLY A 78 3.14 -14.73 -0.72
C GLY A 78 1.83 -14.32 -0.06
N THR A 79 1.84 -13.62 1.08
CA THR A 79 0.63 -13.04 1.72
C THR A 79 0.23 -11.70 1.12
N LEU A 80 1.02 -11.15 0.19
CA LEU A 80 0.77 -9.89 -0.48
C LEU A 80 0.47 -10.09 -1.98
N ASN A 81 -0.42 -9.26 -2.50
CA ASN A 81 -0.53 -8.98 -3.93
C ASN A 81 0.33 -7.77 -4.26
N THR A 82 1.09 -7.85 -5.35
CA THR A 82 1.86 -6.75 -5.94
C THR A 82 1.11 -6.20 -7.14
N LEU A 83 0.67 -4.95 -7.06
CA LEU A 83 0.00 -4.26 -8.15
C LEU A 83 0.94 -3.29 -8.86
N GLN A 84 0.87 -3.30 -10.17
CA GLN A 84 1.57 -2.42 -11.10
C GLN A 84 0.55 -1.76 -12.02
N GLU A 85 0.80 -0.52 -12.42
CA GLU A 85 -0.02 0.19 -13.38
C GLU A 85 0.22 -0.31 -14.80
N LYS A 86 -0.82 -0.23 -15.63
CA LYS A 86 -0.68 -0.34 -17.08
C LYS A 86 -0.50 1.03 -17.70
N ASP A 87 -0.11 1.06 -18.97
CA ASP A 87 0.06 2.29 -19.73
C ASP A 87 -1.19 3.20 -19.66
N GLY A 88 -0.95 4.49 -19.38
CA GLY A 88 -2.02 5.49 -19.27
C GLY A 88 -2.67 5.60 -17.88
N TYR A 89 -2.14 4.90 -16.88
CA TYR A 89 -2.63 4.94 -15.50
C TYR A 89 -1.55 5.39 -14.53
N SER A 90 -1.95 6.04 -13.42
CA SER A 90 -1.04 6.42 -12.34
C SER A 90 -1.17 5.46 -11.17
N LEU A 91 -0.11 4.74 -10.84
CA LEU A 91 -0.08 3.84 -9.69
C LEU A 91 -0.38 4.56 -8.38
N GLN A 92 0.18 5.76 -8.20
CA GLN A 92 -0.05 6.57 -7.01
C GLN A 92 -1.52 7.01 -6.87
N TYR A 93 -2.22 7.32 -7.97
CA TYR A 93 -3.66 7.54 -7.93
C TYR A 93 -4.40 6.29 -7.45
N PHE A 94 -4.04 5.12 -7.99
CA PHE A 94 -4.64 3.86 -7.60
C PHE A 94 -4.37 3.47 -6.15
N TYR A 95 -3.19 3.77 -5.63
CA TYR A 95 -2.89 3.63 -4.20
C TYR A 95 -3.89 4.38 -3.32
N TYR A 96 -4.15 5.66 -3.63
CA TYR A 96 -5.12 6.46 -2.90
C TYR A 96 -6.56 5.97 -3.04
N LEU A 97 -6.93 5.52 -4.25
CA LEU A 97 -8.24 4.92 -4.50
C LEU A 97 -8.42 3.63 -3.69
N LEU A 98 -7.41 2.75 -3.70
CA LEU A 98 -7.44 1.46 -3.01
C LEU A 98 -7.39 1.62 -1.49
N LYS A 99 -6.76 2.68 -0.97
CA LYS A 99 -6.79 3.03 0.47
C LYS A 99 -8.21 3.24 1.01
N VAL A 100 -9.14 3.71 0.19
CA VAL A 100 -10.55 3.94 0.57
C VAL A 100 -11.50 2.92 -0.06
N PHE A 101 -10.96 1.94 -0.79
CA PHE A 101 -11.74 0.91 -1.43
C PHE A 101 -12.32 -0.07 -0.41
N ASN A 102 -13.59 -0.40 -0.56
CA ASN A 102 -14.24 -1.37 0.32
C ASN A 102 -13.94 -2.80 -0.14
N PHE A 103 -12.97 -3.45 0.50
CA PHE A 103 -12.62 -4.85 0.23
C PHE A 103 -13.59 -5.86 0.86
N GLU A 104 -14.47 -5.46 1.79
CA GLU A 104 -15.37 -6.39 2.52
C GLU A 104 -16.19 -7.31 1.60
N PRO A 105 -16.81 -6.83 0.50
CA PRO A 105 -17.59 -7.70 -0.37
C PRO A 105 -16.76 -8.78 -1.09
N TYR A 106 -15.44 -8.64 -1.10
CA TYR A 106 -14.50 -9.54 -1.78
C TYR A 106 -13.77 -10.47 -0.80
N LYS A 107 -13.93 -10.27 0.51
CA LYS A 107 -13.33 -11.13 1.52
C LYS A 107 -14.02 -12.48 1.54
N THR A 108 -13.21 -13.53 1.54
CA THR A 108 -13.63 -14.93 1.63
C THR A 108 -12.89 -15.62 2.78
N GLY A 109 -13.42 -16.74 3.28
CA GLY A 109 -12.82 -17.45 4.42
C GLY A 109 -13.24 -16.88 5.77
N MET A 110 -13.71 -17.77 6.65
CA MET A 110 -14.26 -17.39 7.97
C MET A 110 -13.15 -17.20 9.01
N ALA A 111 -12.23 -18.16 9.13
CA ALA A 111 -11.18 -18.16 10.15
C ALA A 111 -9.96 -17.32 9.74
N ILE A 112 -9.59 -17.38 8.47
CA ILE A 112 -8.55 -16.57 7.85
C ILE A 112 -9.22 -15.88 6.66
N PRO A 113 -9.33 -14.55 6.64
CA PRO A 113 -9.89 -13.87 5.50
C PRO A 113 -8.86 -13.85 4.35
N HIS A 114 -9.39 -13.85 3.12
CA HIS A 114 -8.62 -13.89 1.88
C HIS A 114 -9.32 -13.08 0.78
N ILE A 115 -8.57 -12.43 -0.10
CA ILE A 115 -9.08 -11.78 -1.32
C ILE A 115 -8.30 -12.24 -2.56
N TYR A 116 -8.98 -12.33 -3.69
CA TYR A 116 -8.36 -12.64 -4.98
C TYR A 116 -8.50 -11.49 -5.97
N PHE A 117 -7.41 -11.15 -6.67
CA PHE A 117 -7.44 -10.09 -7.69
C PHE A 117 -8.44 -10.37 -8.81
N LYS A 118 -8.69 -11.64 -9.13
CA LYS A 118 -9.74 -12.02 -10.08
C LYS A 118 -11.14 -11.53 -9.67
N ASP A 119 -11.37 -11.32 -8.37
CA ASP A 119 -12.67 -10.90 -7.82
C ASP A 119 -12.72 -9.38 -7.68
N TYR A 120 -11.85 -8.78 -6.85
CA TYR A 120 -11.85 -7.33 -6.66
C TYR A 120 -11.36 -6.55 -7.89
N GLY A 121 -10.56 -7.17 -8.75
CA GLY A 121 -10.17 -6.61 -10.05
C GLY A 121 -11.35 -6.32 -10.97
N ASN A 122 -12.51 -6.98 -10.78
CA ASN A 122 -13.72 -6.71 -11.55
C ASN A 122 -14.56 -5.53 -11.01
N ALA A 123 -14.14 -4.90 -9.92
CA ALA A 123 -14.82 -3.73 -9.37
C ALA A 123 -14.84 -2.58 -10.39
N LEU A 124 -16.03 -2.01 -10.62
CA LEU A 124 -16.24 -0.86 -11.49
C LEU A 124 -16.12 0.44 -10.70
N PHE A 125 -15.32 1.37 -11.21
CA PHE A 125 -15.17 2.70 -10.64
C PHE A 125 -15.00 3.73 -11.74
N PHE A 126 -15.06 5.00 -11.36
CA PHE A 126 -14.72 6.09 -12.26
C PHE A 126 -13.22 6.34 -12.24
N CYS A 127 -12.58 6.20 -13.40
CA CYS A 127 -11.21 6.61 -13.63
C CYS A 127 -11.20 7.85 -14.53
N PRO A 128 -10.63 8.97 -14.05
CA PRO A 128 -10.50 10.19 -14.83
C PRO A 128 -9.35 10.08 -15.85
N SER A 129 -9.14 11.12 -16.65
CA SER A 129 -8.00 11.16 -17.57
C SER A 129 -6.67 11.04 -16.82
N TYR A 130 -5.62 10.54 -17.48
CA TYR A 130 -4.28 10.40 -16.86
C TYR A 130 -3.79 11.72 -16.24
N THR A 131 -4.03 12.86 -16.89
CA THR A 131 -3.65 14.18 -16.38
C THR A 131 -4.36 14.51 -15.06
N GLU A 132 -5.66 14.21 -14.96
CA GLU A 132 -6.44 14.40 -13.73
C GLU A 132 -6.01 13.42 -12.64
N GLN A 133 -5.68 12.16 -12.98
CA GLN A 133 -5.12 11.19 -12.04
C GLN A 133 -3.85 11.76 -11.38
N LEU A 134 -2.93 12.34 -12.16
CA LEU A 134 -1.71 12.97 -11.65
C LEU A 134 -1.98 14.21 -10.78
N GLN A 135 -3.04 14.97 -11.06
CA GLN A 135 -3.46 16.09 -10.21
C GLN A 135 -3.96 15.59 -8.86
N TYR A 136 -4.81 14.56 -8.85
CA TYR A 136 -5.31 13.95 -7.62
C TYR A 136 -4.21 13.29 -6.81
N ALA A 137 -3.34 12.51 -7.45
CA ALA A 137 -2.20 11.87 -6.80
C ALA A 137 -1.29 12.89 -6.11
N ARG A 138 -0.95 13.99 -6.79
CA ARG A 138 -0.13 15.08 -6.20
C ARG A 138 -0.81 15.75 -5.01
N LEU A 139 -2.11 16.02 -5.10
CA LEU A 139 -2.87 16.62 -3.99
C LEU A 139 -2.86 15.70 -2.77
N PHE A 140 -3.21 14.43 -2.95
CA PHE A 140 -3.24 13.46 -1.84
C PHE A 140 -1.85 13.21 -1.26
N PHE A 141 -0.83 13.14 -2.10
CA PHE A 141 0.56 13.05 -1.66
C PHE A 141 0.98 14.24 -0.80
N ALA A 142 0.62 15.46 -1.18
CA ALA A 142 0.92 16.65 -0.38
C ALA A 142 0.23 16.61 0.99
N ILE A 143 -1.02 16.12 1.06
CA ILE A 143 -1.76 15.95 2.30
C ILE A 143 -1.11 14.89 3.20
N ASP A 144 -0.82 13.71 2.66
CA ASP A 144 -0.18 12.61 3.41
C ASP A 144 1.22 13.02 3.90
N SER A 145 1.99 13.71 3.06
CA SER A 145 3.33 14.22 3.42
C SER A 145 3.26 15.21 4.58
N LYS A 146 2.30 16.15 4.55
CA LYS A 146 2.09 17.07 5.66
C LYS A 146 1.66 16.32 6.92
N LEU A 147 0.71 15.39 6.81
CA LEU A 147 0.25 14.61 7.96
C LEU A 147 1.39 13.84 8.63
N SER A 148 2.25 13.20 7.83
CA SER A 148 3.43 12.49 8.33
C SER A 148 4.41 13.44 9.05
N ALA A 149 4.68 14.62 8.48
CA ALA A 149 5.53 15.62 9.12
C ALA A 149 4.98 16.09 10.48
N GLU A 150 3.68 16.37 10.58
CA GLU A 150 3.02 16.78 11.83
C GLU A 150 3.06 15.66 12.88
N GLN A 151 2.86 14.40 12.49
CA GLN A 151 2.96 13.25 13.39
C GLN A 151 4.38 13.08 13.92
N ASN A 152 5.40 13.25 13.07
CA ASN A 152 6.80 13.19 13.49
C ASN A 152 7.15 14.32 14.47
N ILE A 153 6.71 15.55 14.19
CA ILE A 153 6.88 16.70 15.09
C ILE A 153 6.23 16.41 16.45
N LYS A 154 4.99 15.92 16.46
CA LYS A 154 4.28 15.57 17.69
C LYS A 154 5.03 14.53 18.52
N THR A 155 5.54 13.47 17.88
CA THR A 155 6.33 12.42 18.53
C THR A 155 7.61 12.99 19.14
N ASN A 156 8.34 13.81 18.39
CA ASN A 156 9.57 14.43 18.88
C ASN A 156 9.33 15.35 20.08
N ILE A 157 8.28 16.19 20.03
CA ILE A 157 7.91 17.04 21.16
C ILE A 157 7.52 16.21 22.38
N SER A 158 6.80 15.09 22.18
CA SER A 158 6.43 14.17 23.27
C SER A 158 7.66 13.56 23.93
N LEU A 159 8.65 13.11 23.14
CA LEU A 159 9.90 12.57 23.65
C LEU A 159 10.72 13.62 24.41
N GLN A 160 10.83 14.83 23.86
CA GLN A 160 11.50 15.95 24.53
C GLN A 160 10.84 16.30 25.86
N LYS A 161 9.51 16.37 25.90
CA LYS A 161 8.76 16.60 27.14
C LYS A 161 9.05 15.53 28.19
N GLN A 162 9.02 14.25 27.80
CA GLN A 162 9.31 13.14 28.71
C GLN A 162 10.72 13.21 29.28
N TYR A 163 11.70 13.52 28.42
CA TYR A 163 13.09 13.71 28.83
C TYR A 163 13.23 14.85 29.84
N LEU A 164 12.72 16.05 29.53
CA LEU A 164 12.82 17.22 30.41
C LEU A 164 12.13 16.99 31.76
N LEU A 165 10.94 16.35 31.78
CA LEU A 165 10.26 16.02 33.03
C LEU A 165 11.06 15.05 33.89
N ARG A 166 11.79 14.10 33.29
CA ARG A 166 12.68 13.19 34.02
C ARG A 166 13.85 13.92 34.67
N GLU A 167 14.40 14.93 33.99
CA GLU A 167 15.50 15.76 34.51
C GLU A 167 15.06 16.77 35.58
N MET A 168 13.77 17.15 35.61
CA MET A 168 13.24 18.15 36.55
C MET A 168 13.05 17.64 37.99
N PHE A 169 12.95 16.33 38.21
CA PHE A 169 12.68 15.74 39.53
C PHE A 169 13.90 15.00 40.11
N ILE A 170 15.09 15.57 39.92
CA ILE A 170 16.31 15.19 40.64
C ILE A 170 16.36 15.97 41.96
#